data_AF-A0A5C5YVP2-F1
#
_entry.id   AF-A0A5C5YVP2-F1
#
_cell.length_a   1.000
_cell.length_b   1.000
_cell.length_c   1.000
_cell.angle_alpha   90.00
_cell.angle_beta   90.00
_cell.angle_gamma   90.00
#
_symmetry.space_group_name_H-M   'P 1'
#
loop_
_entity.id
_entity.type
_entity.pdbx_description
1 polymer ?
#
loop_
_entity_poly.entity_id
_entity_poly.type
_entity_poly.pdbx_seq_one_letter_code
_entity_poly.pdbx_strand_id
1 'polypeptide(L)'
;MPAQRKIYTCDRCADCPLAARCRRNRKAKRGREVMHDEQESARRRHRMRMKNDEAQTAYWRRQHISETPLAVMKAMFDMRRLSLRRLSLRGIERVGQQWRGAPPVFNLKKSMNVWAELRCKTSETPISARN
;
A
#
# COMPACT_ATOMS: atom_id res chain seq x y z
N MET A 1 -0.20 1.52 -24.01
CA MET A 1 0.43 2.60 -24.81
C MET A 1 1.94 2.50 -24.64
N PRO A 2 2.73 2.43 -25.72
CA PRO A 2 4.18 2.25 -25.61
C PRO A 2 4.81 3.38 -24.79
N ALA A 3 5.80 3.04 -23.95
CA ALA A 3 6.50 4.01 -23.11
C ALA A 3 7.15 5.09 -23.98
N GLN A 4 6.78 6.35 -23.76
CA GLN A 4 7.31 7.48 -24.50
C GLN A 4 8.58 8.00 -23.82
N ARG A 5 9.72 7.86 -24.51
CA ARG A 5 11.02 8.36 -24.06
C ARG A 5 11.25 9.76 -24.62
N LYS A 6 11.45 10.76 -23.75
CA LYS A 6 11.80 12.12 -24.15
C LYS A 6 13.20 12.47 -23.63
N ILE A 7 14.10 12.78 -24.55
CA ILE A 7 15.44 13.28 -24.25
C ILE A 7 15.39 14.80 -24.41
N TYR A 8 15.74 15.52 -23.34
CA TYR A 8 15.84 16.98 -23.41
C TYR A 8 17.23 17.37 -23.90
N THR A 9 17.28 17.96 -25.10
CA THR A 9 18.49 18.53 -25.71
C THR A 9 18.41 20.06 -25.69
N CYS A 10 19.57 20.71 -25.58
CA CYS A 10 19.70 22.16 -25.64
C CYS A 10 20.86 22.48 -26.57
N ASP A 11 20.65 23.42 -27.48
CA ASP A 11 21.62 23.76 -28.53
C ASP A 11 22.88 24.45 -27.97
N ARG A 12 22.72 25.27 -26.91
CA ARG A 12 23.82 25.96 -26.22
C ARG A 12 23.82 25.64 -24.73
N CYS A 13 24.60 24.62 -24.36
CA CYS A 13 24.71 24.18 -22.96
C CYS A 13 25.72 24.96 -22.10
N ALA A 14 26.54 25.83 -22.69
CA ALA A 14 27.53 26.64 -21.97
C ALA A 14 26.87 27.66 -21.02
N ASP A 15 25.82 28.33 -21.50
CA ASP A 15 25.12 29.42 -20.77
C ASP A 15 23.69 29.02 -20.36
N CYS A 16 23.38 27.72 -20.35
CA CYS A 16 22.04 27.27 -20.03
C CYS A 16 21.78 27.38 -18.51
N PRO A 17 20.76 28.13 -18.05
CA PRO A 17 20.46 28.29 -16.63
C PRO A 17 20.05 26.97 -15.95
N LEU A 18 19.61 25.99 -16.75
CA LEU A 18 19.22 24.65 -16.28
C LEU A 18 20.35 23.61 -16.45
N ALA A 19 21.55 24.00 -16.87
CA ALA A 19 22.67 23.08 -17.13
C ALA A 19 22.99 22.20 -15.92
N ALA A 20 23.00 22.78 -14.72
CA ALA A 20 23.25 22.07 -13.46
C ALA A 20 22.18 21.03 -13.11
N ARG A 21 20.92 21.23 -13.55
CA ARG A 21 19.82 20.27 -13.34
C ARG A 21 19.71 19.23 -14.45
N CYS A 22 20.15 19.59 -15.66
CA CYS A 22 20.09 18.75 -16.84
C CYS A 22 21.24 17.73 -16.89
N ARG A 23 22.46 18.15 -16.54
CA ARG A 23 23.67 17.31 -16.61
C ARG A 23 24.27 17.15 -15.22
N ARG A 24 24.63 15.91 -14.86
CA ARG A 24 25.34 15.64 -13.58
C ARG A 24 26.77 16.21 -13.58
N ASN A 25 27.42 16.23 -14.74
CA ASN A 25 28.76 16.77 -14.97
C ASN A 25 28.79 17.63 -16.25
N ARG A 26 29.63 18.67 -16.31
CA ARG A 26 29.74 19.59 -17.47
C ARG A 26 30.11 18.86 -18.77
N LYS A 27 30.90 17.79 -18.68
CA LYS A 27 31.33 16.94 -19.82
C LYS A 27 30.30 15.85 -20.22
N ALA A 28 29.15 15.76 -19.57
CA ALA A 28 28.16 14.73 -19.90
C ALA A 28 27.65 14.92 -21.33
N LYS A 29 27.81 13.88 -22.16
CA LYS A 29 27.41 13.88 -23.59
C LYS A 29 25.90 13.80 -23.81
N ARG A 30 25.14 13.35 -22.81
CA ARG A 30 23.68 13.18 -22.86
C ARG A 30 23.01 14.10 -21.85
N GLY A 31 21.92 14.73 -22.26
CA GLY A 31 21.06 15.52 -21.38
C GLY A 31 20.19 14.64 -20.48
N ARG A 32 19.37 15.29 -19.65
CA ARG A 32 18.39 14.59 -18.82
C ARG A 32 17.39 13.85 -19.69
N GLU A 33 17.18 12.59 -19.37
CA GLU A 33 16.20 11.74 -20.00
C GLU A 33 15.01 11.53 -19.08
N VAL A 34 13.80 11.63 -19.63
CA VAL A 34 12.56 11.33 -18.92
C VAL A 34 11.79 10.29 -19.71
N MET A 35 11.44 9.19 -19.04
CA MET A 35 10.60 8.14 -19.58
C MET A 35 9.19 8.26 -19.01
N HIS A 36 8.19 8.24 -19.87
CA HIS A 36 6.78 8.20 -19.51
C HIS A 36 6.20 6.86 -19.94
N ASP A 37 6.06 5.95 -18.98
CA ASP A 37 5.36 4.69 -19.18
C ASP A 37 3.83 4.88 -19.08
N GLU A 38 3.10 3.78 -19.25
CA GLU A 38 1.63 3.73 -19.14
C GLU A 38 1.10 4.23 -17.78
N GLN A 39 1.90 4.09 -16.72
CA GLN A 39 1.52 4.39 -15.35
C GLN A 39 1.89 5.81 -14.93
N GLU A 40 2.53 6.60 -15.81
CA GLU A 40 2.94 7.96 -15.49
C GLU A 40 1.75 8.85 -15.12
N SER A 41 0.62 8.68 -15.80
CA SER A 41 -0.62 9.40 -15.49
C SER A 41 -1.09 9.11 -14.04
N ALA A 42 -1.01 7.86 -13.59
CA ALA A 42 -1.31 7.47 -12.22
C ALA A 42 -0.31 8.08 -11.23
N ARG A 43 1.00 8.07 -11.53
CA ARG A 43 2.03 8.70 -10.69
C ARG A 43 1.86 10.21 -10.59
N ARG A 44 1.46 10.89 -11.67
CA ARG A 44 1.15 12.33 -11.64
C ARG A 44 -0.08 12.63 -10.76
N ARG A 45 -1.17 11.86 -10.92
CA ARG A 45 -2.35 11.98 -10.04
C ARG A 45 -2.01 11.75 -8.57
N HIS A 46 -1.18 10.75 -8.29
CA HIS A 46 -0.73 10.48 -6.92
C HIS A 46 0.14 11.62 -6.38
N ARG A 47 1.11 12.13 -7.14
CA ARG A 47 1.92 13.30 -6.75
C ARG A 47 1.07 14.52 -6.46
N MET A 48 0.05 14.80 -7.29
CA MET A 48 -0.88 15.91 -7.05
C MET A 48 -1.69 15.69 -5.77
N ARG A 49 -2.17 14.47 -5.53
CA ARG A 49 -2.90 14.12 -4.30
C ARG A 49 -2.03 14.29 -3.05
N MET A 50 -0.76 13.87 -3.10
CA MET A 50 0.18 13.96 -1.98
C MET A 50 0.66 15.38 -1.66
N LYS A 51 0.27 16.40 -2.45
CA LYS A 51 0.46 17.81 -2.08
C LYS A 51 -0.52 18.27 -1.01
N ASN A 52 -1.59 17.51 -0.75
CA ASN A 52 -2.53 17.79 0.34
C ASN A 52 -2.09 17.04 1.60
N ASP A 53 -1.93 17.77 2.70
CA ASP A 53 -1.52 17.25 4.01
C ASP A 53 -2.51 16.23 4.58
N GLU A 54 -3.81 16.41 4.34
CA GLU A 54 -4.84 15.44 4.75
C GLU A 54 -4.65 14.10 4.03
N ALA A 55 -4.38 14.16 2.73
CA ALA A 55 -4.15 12.98 1.92
C ALA A 55 -2.84 12.28 2.30
N GLN A 56 -1.81 13.06 2.67
CA GLN A 56 -0.56 12.53 3.17
C GLN A 56 -0.78 11.79 4.50
N THR A 57 -1.50 12.42 5.44
CA THR A 57 -1.84 11.82 6.74
C THR A 57 -2.63 10.51 6.57
N ALA A 58 -3.62 10.49 5.68
CA ALA A 58 -4.35 9.27 5.34
C ALA A 58 -3.45 8.20 4.73
N TYR A 59 -2.52 8.59 3.86
CA TYR A 59 -1.57 7.66 3.23
C TYR A 59 -0.56 7.06 4.22
N TRP A 60 -0.09 7.84 5.20
CA TRP A 60 0.75 7.36 6.29
C TRP A 60 0.06 6.24 7.08
N ARG A 61 -1.23 6.37 7.35
CA ARG A 61 -2.01 5.34 8.06
C ARG A 61 -2.15 4.04 7.26
N ARG A 62 -1.99 4.05 5.93
CA ARG A 62 -2.18 2.85 5.09
C ARG A 62 -1.30 1.69 5.55
N GLN A 63 -0.07 2.00 5.95
CA GLN A 63 0.90 0.99 6.33
C GLN A 63 0.38 0.21 7.54
N HIS A 64 0.02 0.90 8.61
CA HIS A 64 -0.56 0.27 9.81
C HIS A 64 -1.90 -0.42 9.55
N ILE A 65 -2.74 0.16 8.69
CA ILE A 65 -4.05 -0.43 8.33
C ILE A 65 -3.87 -1.77 7.61
N SER A 66 -2.81 -1.95 6.82
CA SER A 66 -2.61 -3.17 6.02
C SER A 66 -1.62 -4.16 6.65
N GLU A 67 -0.48 -3.68 7.15
CA GLU A 67 0.58 -4.54 7.69
C GLU A 67 0.17 -5.24 8.97
N THR A 68 -0.52 -4.55 9.89
CA THR A 68 -0.94 -5.14 11.16
C THR A 68 -1.94 -6.27 10.96
N PRO A 69 -3.03 -6.12 10.18
CA PRO A 69 -3.90 -7.25 9.85
C PRO A 69 -3.18 -8.38 9.15
N LEU A 70 -2.26 -8.08 8.22
CA LEU A 70 -1.48 -9.12 7.55
C LEU A 70 -0.57 -9.88 8.52
N ALA A 71 0.04 -9.21 9.49
CA ALA A 71 0.85 -9.85 10.53
C ALA A 71 -0.01 -10.76 11.42
N VAL A 72 -1.16 -10.26 11.89
CA VAL A 72 -2.11 -11.05 12.68
C VAL A 72 -2.62 -12.25 11.90
N MET A 73 -3.02 -12.06 10.64
CA MET A 73 -3.46 -13.16 9.78
C MET A 73 -2.36 -14.21 9.58
N LYS A 74 -1.11 -13.77 9.39
CA LYS A 74 0.04 -14.67 9.24
C LYS A 74 0.35 -15.46 10.51
N ALA A 75 0.24 -14.83 11.68
CA ALA A 75 0.57 -15.44 12.96
C ALA A 75 -0.56 -16.32 13.51
N MET A 76 -1.81 -15.84 13.49
CA MET A 76 -2.95 -16.51 14.13
C MET A 76 -3.58 -17.59 13.27
N PHE A 77 -3.71 -17.34 11.96
CA PHE A 77 -4.29 -18.32 11.03
C PHE A 77 -3.23 -19.24 10.43
N ASP A 78 -2.01 -19.18 10.96
CA ASP A 78 -0.88 -19.99 10.54
C ASP A 78 -0.73 -19.99 9.00
N MET A 79 -0.93 -18.83 8.36
CA MET A 79 -0.84 -18.72 6.88
C MET A 79 0.58 -19.06 6.38
N ARG A 80 1.59 -19.05 7.27
CA ARG A 80 2.94 -19.56 7.01
C ARG A 80 2.98 -21.10 6.95
N ARG A 81 2.26 -21.86 7.78
CA ARG A 81 2.20 -23.33 7.69
C ARG A 81 1.01 -23.84 6.87
N LEU A 82 -0.06 -23.08 6.66
CA LEU A 82 -1.08 -23.41 5.67
C LEU A 82 -0.47 -23.45 4.27
N SER A 83 0.45 -22.52 3.94
CA SER A 83 1.16 -22.54 2.66
C SER A 83 2.25 -23.61 2.54
N LEU A 84 2.87 -24.04 3.66
CA LEU A 84 4.06 -24.90 3.64
C LEU A 84 3.88 -26.31 4.24
N ARG A 85 2.87 -26.56 5.08
CA ARG A 85 2.70 -27.84 5.81
C ARG A 85 1.30 -28.43 5.71
N ARG A 86 0.26 -27.62 5.47
CA ARG A 86 -1.12 -28.08 5.17
C ARG A 86 -1.51 -27.92 3.69
N LEU A 87 -0.55 -27.59 2.83
CA LEU A 87 -0.74 -27.62 1.38
C LEU A 87 -0.63 -29.06 0.85
N SER A 88 -1.57 -29.91 1.28
CA SER A 88 -2.00 -31.09 0.51
C SER A 88 -2.78 -30.68 -0.76
N LEU A 89 -2.80 -29.38 -1.08
CA LEU A 89 -3.55 -28.76 -2.17
C LEU A 89 -2.58 -27.93 -3.03
N ARG A 90 -1.72 -28.61 -3.77
CA ARG A 90 -0.89 -27.99 -4.81
C ARG A 90 -1.81 -27.30 -5.84
N GLY A 91 -1.51 -26.05 -6.22
CA GLY A 91 -2.24 -25.29 -7.24
C GLY A 91 -2.62 -23.86 -6.82
N ILE A 92 -2.37 -22.87 -7.69
CA ILE A 92 -2.60 -21.45 -7.43
C ILE A 92 -4.07 -21.13 -7.09
N GLU A 93 -4.99 -21.90 -7.66
CA GLU A 93 -6.42 -21.75 -7.44
C GLU A 93 -6.82 -22.09 -5.98
N ARG A 94 -6.30 -23.20 -5.46
CA ARG A 94 -6.59 -23.67 -4.10
C ARG A 94 -5.96 -22.74 -3.05
N VAL A 95 -4.76 -22.23 -3.35
CA VAL A 95 -4.14 -21.15 -2.57
C VAL A 95 -5.02 -19.90 -2.56
N GLY A 96 -5.56 -19.52 -3.73
CA GLY A 96 -6.48 -18.39 -3.87
C GLY A 96 -7.76 -18.55 -3.04
N GLN A 97 -8.34 -19.76 -2.98
CA GLN A 97 -9.52 -20.03 -2.16
C GLN A 97 -9.24 -19.87 -0.65
N GLN A 98 -8.12 -20.40 -0.15
CA GLN A 98 -7.74 -20.21 1.25
C GLN A 98 -7.48 -18.74 1.58
N TRP A 99 -6.81 -18.03 0.69
CA TRP A 99 -6.59 -16.59 0.84
C TRP A 99 -7.89 -15.79 0.87
N ARG A 100 -8.91 -16.19 0.10
CA ARG A 100 -10.25 -15.57 0.16
C ARG A 100 -10.95 -15.80 1.49
N GLY A 101 -10.67 -16.91 2.17
CA GLY A 101 -11.23 -17.23 3.49
C GLY A 101 -10.59 -16.47 4.66
N ALA A 102 -9.35 -15.98 4.52
CA ALA A 102 -8.64 -15.33 5.63
C ALA A 102 -9.25 -13.98 6.08
N PRO A 103 -9.64 -13.03 5.18
CA PRO A 103 -10.22 -11.77 5.60
C PRO A 103 -11.56 -11.90 6.38
N PRO A 104 -12.52 -12.75 5.96
CA PRO A 104 -13.74 -12.99 6.74
C PRO A 104 -13.47 -13.47 8.17
N VAL A 105 -12.53 -14.41 8.35
CA VAL A 105 -12.18 -14.93 9.69
C VAL A 105 -11.51 -13.86 10.55
N PHE A 106 -10.63 -13.04 9.96
CA PHE A 106 -10.04 -11.90 10.66
C PHE A 106 -11.10 -10.89 11.12
N ASN A 107 -12.07 -10.56 10.25
CA ASN A 107 -13.15 -9.65 10.56
C ASN A 107 -14.09 -10.23 11.64
N LEU A 108 -14.40 -11.53 11.58
CA LEU A 108 -15.19 -12.20 12.60
C LEU A 108 -14.51 -12.10 13.98
N LYS A 109 -13.20 -12.36 14.05
CA LYS A 109 -12.44 -12.17 15.30
C LYS A 109 -12.54 -10.73 15.82
N LYS A 110 -12.45 -9.72 14.95
CA LYS A 110 -12.62 -8.32 15.37
C LYS A 110 -14.02 -8.07 15.93
N SER A 111 -15.06 -8.54 15.24
CA SER A 111 -16.44 -8.44 15.73
C SER A 111 -16.60 -9.11 17.09
N MET A 112 -16.06 -10.33 17.28
CA MET A 112 -16.12 -11.04 18.56
C MET A 112 -15.46 -10.26 19.70
N ASN A 113 -14.32 -9.58 19.44
CA ASN A 113 -13.68 -8.74 20.45
C ASN A 113 -14.55 -7.54 20.84
N VAL A 114 -15.16 -6.87 19.85
CA VAL A 114 -16.09 -5.76 20.11
C VAL A 114 -17.30 -6.25 20.90
N TRP A 115 -17.86 -7.40 20.53
CA TRP A 115 -18.97 -8.03 21.27
C TRP A 115 -18.58 -8.39 22.71
N ALA A 116 -17.36 -8.88 22.95
CA ALA A 116 -16.87 -9.19 24.30
C ALA A 116 -16.74 -7.92 25.15
N GLU A 117 -16.22 -6.84 24.58
CA GLU A 117 -16.11 -5.54 25.26
C GLU A 117 -17.50 -4.96 25.60
N LEU A 118 -18.44 -5.03 24.66
CA LEU A 118 -19.82 -4.60 24.88
C LEU A 118 -20.50 -5.40 25.99
N ARG A 119 -20.25 -6.71 26.07
CA ARG A 119 -20.76 -7.59 27.15
C ARG A 119 -20.17 -7.24 28.52
N CYS A 120 -18.88 -6.94 28.62
CA CYS A 120 -18.28 -6.46 29.86
C CYS A 120 -18.91 -5.14 30.32
N LYS A 121 -19.01 -4.15 29.43
CA LYS A 121 -19.61 -2.84 29.72
C LYS A 121 -21.07 -2.94 30.16
N THR A 122 -21.84 -3.83 29.53
CA THR A 122 -23.21 -4.09 29.97
C THR A 122 -23.23 -4.73 31.35
N SER A 123 -22.39 -5.74 31.64
CA SER A 123 -22.35 -6.36 32.97
C SER A 123 -21.99 -5.39 34.11
N GLU A 124 -21.18 -4.36 33.83
CA GLU A 124 -20.80 -3.32 34.78
C GLU A 124 -21.88 -2.26 35.01
N THR A 125 -22.81 -2.08 34.07
CA THR A 125 -23.93 -1.15 34.25
C THR A 125 -25.00 -1.80 35.12
N PRO A 126 -25.36 -1.21 36.28
CA PRO A 126 -26.39 -1.76 37.16
C PRO A 126 -27.73 -1.82 36.42
N ILE A 127 -28.51 -2.86 36.74
CA ILE A 127 -29.79 -3.18 36.07
C ILE A 127 -30.77 -2.00 36.10
N SER A 128 -30.68 -1.11 37.11
CA SER A 128 -31.51 0.10 37.25
C SER A 128 -31.22 1.22 36.24
N ALA A 129 -30.11 1.15 35.49
CA ALA A 129 -29.71 2.15 34.49
C ALA A 129 -29.87 1.66 33.03
N ARG A 130 -30.39 0.44 32.84
CA ARG A 130 -30.68 -0.13 31.53
C ARG A 130 -32.15 0.17 31.21
N ASN A 131 -32.40 1.24 30.45
CA ASN A 131 -33.72 1.56 29.90
C ASN A 131 -34.22 0.46 28.97
#